data_AF-A0A644TQL2-F1
#
_entry.id   AF-A0A644TQL2-F1
#
_cell.length_a   1.000
_cell.length_b   1.000
_cell.length_c   1.000
_cell.angle_alpha   90.00
_cell.angle_beta   90.00
_cell.angle_gamma   90.00
#
_symmetry.space_group_name_H-M   'P 1'
#
loop_
_entity.id
_entity.type
_entity.pdbx_description
1 polymer ?
#
loop_
_entity_poly.entity_id
_entity_poly.type
_entity_poly.pdbx_seq_one_letter_code
_entity_poly.pdbx_strand_id
1 'polypeptide(L)'
;MTSFVIACTLFWAAVSLPESPDTLAKKELMDCCNAMRVSIQNIESGPRKLAFDIYLFNTKPGTPMELAGFQAGILLDYNWFELVSARNIEVTIKSGSSALNPEQAPESISVVEPGIIRIAAKRPPGPGNGSIISSKSHGTRVCRVIITLRNLVSVLPSVLAGFTGSRDSTLFPTRISFYTGNTNQPCAIIPGINAFTGDPPK
;
A
#
# COMPACT_ATOMS: atom_id res chain seq x y z
N MET A 1 32.02 -72.63 -8.25
CA MET A 1 31.57 -71.84 -7.09
C MET A 1 32.28 -70.49 -7.17
N THR A 2 31.67 -69.49 -7.81
CA THR A 2 30.92 -68.35 -7.19
C THR A 2 31.86 -67.42 -6.39
N SER A 3 31.96 -66.10 -6.60
CA SER A 3 31.04 -65.11 -7.17
C SER A 3 31.78 -63.87 -7.68
N PHE A 4 31.26 -63.25 -8.75
CA PHE A 4 31.53 -61.86 -9.14
C PHE A 4 30.55 -60.95 -8.37
N VAL A 5 31.06 -59.94 -7.65
CA VAL A 5 30.23 -58.90 -7.03
C VAL A 5 30.32 -57.65 -7.89
N ILE A 6 29.25 -57.35 -8.65
CA ILE A 6 29.08 -56.06 -9.33
C ILE A 6 28.40 -55.14 -8.33
N ALA A 7 29.16 -54.19 -7.78
CA ALA A 7 28.62 -53.09 -6.99
C ALA A 7 27.93 -52.10 -7.94
N CYS A 8 26.61 -52.21 -8.06
CA CYS A 8 25.78 -51.23 -8.75
C CYS A 8 25.57 -50.04 -7.80
N THR A 9 26.41 -49.01 -7.89
CA THR A 9 26.17 -47.73 -7.23
C THR A 9 25.10 -46.96 -8.00
N LEU A 10 23.86 -47.06 -7.53
CA LEU A 10 22.75 -46.18 -7.94
C LEU A 10 23.08 -44.73 -7.57
N PHE A 11 23.41 -43.94 -8.57
CA PHE A 11 23.40 -42.48 -8.47
C PHE A 11 21.93 -42.04 -8.34
N TRP A 12 21.50 -41.73 -7.12
CA TRP A 12 20.23 -41.04 -6.89
C TRP A 12 20.43 -39.57 -7.28
N ALA A 13 20.17 -39.24 -8.54
CA ALA A 13 19.94 -37.85 -8.90
C ALA A 13 18.64 -37.43 -8.20
N ALA A 14 18.75 -36.56 -7.20
CA ALA A 14 17.60 -35.91 -6.60
C ALA A 14 16.95 -35.05 -7.69
N VAL A 15 15.99 -35.64 -8.41
CA VAL A 15 15.09 -34.89 -9.28
C VAL A 15 14.27 -34.01 -8.35
N SER A 16 14.62 -32.74 -8.26
CA SER A 16 13.80 -31.74 -7.59
C SER A 16 12.43 -31.74 -8.27
N LEU A 17 11.41 -32.22 -7.57
CA LEU A 17 10.04 -32.16 -8.05
C LEU A 17 9.69 -30.69 -8.33
N PRO A 18 9.04 -30.38 -9.45
CA PRO A 18 8.61 -29.01 -9.73
C PRO A 18 7.70 -28.53 -8.59
N GLU A 19 7.98 -27.34 -8.05
CA GLU A 19 7.14 -26.71 -7.02
C GLU A 19 5.70 -26.62 -7.54
N SER A 20 4.73 -26.96 -6.69
CA SER A 20 3.32 -26.93 -7.10
C SER A 20 2.89 -25.49 -7.43
N PRO A 21 1.95 -25.29 -8.38
CA PRO A 21 1.46 -23.96 -8.75
C PRO A 21 0.95 -23.14 -7.56
N ASP A 22 0.34 -23.80 -6.57
CA ASP A 22 -0.14 -23.17 -5.34
C ASP A 22 1.00 -22.67 -4.44
N THR A 23 2.11 -23.41 -4.41
CA THR A 23 3.32 -23.00 -3.67
C THR A 23 3.97 -21.80 -4.35
N LEU A 24 4.03 -21.80 -5.68
CA LEU A 24 4.58 -20.71 -6.47
C LEU A 24 3.75 -19.43 -6.32
N ALA A 25 2.42 -19.52 -6.45
CA ALA A 25 1.52 -18.37 -6.28
C ALA A 25 1.59 -17.78 -4.86
N LYS A 26 1.69 -18.62 -3.82
CA LYS A 26 1.87 -18.15 -2.43
C LYS A 26 3.23 -17.47 -2.23
N LYS A 27 4.29 -17.97 -2.85
CA LYS A 27 5.63 -17.40 -2.80
C LYS A 27 5.68 -16.05 -3.51
N GLU A 28 5.13 -15.96 -4.72
CA GLU A 28 5.00 -14.71 -5.48
C GLU A 28 4.17 -13.67 -4.73
N LEU A 29 3.06 -14.07 -4.09
CA LEU A 29 2.28 -13.18 -3.25
C LEU A 29 3.08 -12.65 -2.06
N MET A 30 3.74 -13.55 -1.33
CA MET A 30 4.59 -13.18 -0.20
C MET A 30 5.71 -12.23 -0.64
N ASP A 31 6.27 -12.47 -1.83
CA ASP A 31 7.29 -11.63 -2.42
C ASP A 31 6.78 -10.23 -2.81
N CYS A 32 5.58 -10.13 -3.40
CA CYS A 32 4.92 -8.86 -3.68
C CYS A 32 4.62 -8.09 -2.39
N CYS A 33 3.97 -8.71 -1.40
CA CYS A 33 3.62 -8.01 -0.17
C CYS A 33 4.83 -7.58 0.65
N ASN A 34 5.92 -8.35 0.61
CA ASN A 34 7.19 -7.98 1.23
C ASN A 34 7.95 -6.89 0.44
N ALA A 35 7.69 -6.76 -0.86
CA ALA A 35 8.31 -5.76 -1.72
C ALA A 35 7.52 -4.44 -1.82
N MET A 36 6.26 -4.42 -1.40
CA MET A 36 5.45 -3.21 -1.43
C MET A 36 5.67 -2.35 -0.20
N ARG A 37 5.72 -1.03 -0.40
CA ARG A 37 5.58 0.00 0.63
C ARG A 37 4.48 0.98 0.26
N VAL A 38 3.72 1.43 1.25
CA VAL A 38 2.83 2.59 1.13
C VAL A 38 3.37 3.71 2.02
N SER A 39 3.37 4.94 1.51
CA SER A 39 3.88 6.10 2.26
C SER A 39 3.00 7.34 2.13
N ILE A 40 2.99 8.16 3.17
CA ILE A 40 2.42 9.52 3.18
C ILE A 40 3.57 10.52 3.09
N GLN A 41 3.52 11.41 2.12
CA GLN A 41 4.50 12.47 1.91
C GLN A 41 3.84 13.83 2.10
N ASN A 42 4.24 14.57 3.13
CA ASN A 42 3.68 15.90 3.37
C ASN A 42 4.07 16.85 2.24
N ILE A 43 3.11 17.65 1.79
CA ILE A 43 3.30 18.67 0.76
C ILE A 43 2.86 19.99 1.34
N GLU A 44 3.80 20.92 1.32
CA GLU A 44 3.70 22.35 1.67
C GLU A 44 2.36 22.80 2.26
N SER A 45 2.44 23.30 3.47
CA SER A 45 1.30 23.67 4.27
C SER A 45 1.14 25.18 4.37
N GLY A 46 -0.10 25.63 4.25
CA GLY A 46 -0.52 26.98 4.54
C GLY A 46 -1.26 27.05 5.89
N PRO A 47 -1.53 28.25 6.41
CA PRO A 47 -2.15 28.44 7.72
C PRO A 47 -3.58 27.85 7.85
N ARG A 48 -4.20 27.45 6.73
CA ARG A 48 -5.52 26.79 6.67
C ARG A 48 -5.58 25.58 5.73
N LYS A 49 -4.44 25.17 5.17
CA LYS A 49 -4.40 24.12 4.16
C LYS A 49 -3.23 23.19 4.42
N LEU A 50 -3.54 21.91 4.41
CA LEU A 50 -2.55 20.86 4.49
C LEU A 50 -2.72 19.97 3.29
N ALA A 51 -1.62 19.53 2.72
CA ALA A 51 -1.64 18.53 1.68
C ALA A 51 -0.64 17.44 1.99
N PHE A 52 -0.97 16.24 1.54
CA PHE A 52 0.00 15.15 1.47
C PHE A 52 -0.31 14.27 0.26
N ASP A 53 0.72 13.69 -0.29
CA ASP A 53 0.62 12.69 -1.35
C ASP A 53 0.72 11.29 -0.73
N ILE A 54 -0.07 10.36 -1.25
CA ILE A 54 0.05 8.94 -0.92
C ILE A 54 0.75 8.25 -2.06
N TYR A 55 1.77 7.45 -1.74
CA TYR A 55 2.54 6.69 -2.73
C TYR A 55 2.52 5.21 -2.44
N LEU A 56 2.57 4.42 -3.51
CA LEU A 56 2.94 3.00 -3.49
C LEU A 56 4.31 2.85 -4.12
N PHE A 57 5.21 2.13 -3.46
CA PHE A 57 6.57 1.90 -3.90
C PHE A 57 6.86 0.41 -3.98
N ASN A 58 7.52 0.00 -5.06
CA ASN A 58 8.04 -1.35 -5.24
C ASN A 58 9.54 -1.38 -4.91
N THR A 59 9.91 -2.05 -3.83
CA THR A 59 11.30 -2.17 -3.38
C THR A 59 12.12 -3.20 -4.16
N LYS A 60 11.51 -3.98 -5.05
CA LYS A 60 12.19 -4.98 -5.89
C LYS A 60 12.21 -4.53 -7.36
N PRO A 61 13.18 -3.70 -7.78
CA PRO A 61 13.32 -3.34 -9.18
C PRO A 61 13.57 -4.60 -10.02
N GLY A 62 12.71 -4.86 -11.00
CA GLY A 62 12.78 -6.05 -11.87
C GLY A 62 11.61 -7.03 -11.71
N THR A 63 10.82 -6.91 -10.65
CA THR A 63 9.57 -7.66 -10.49
C THR A 63 8.40 -6.70 -10.63
N PRO A 64 7.67 -6.68 -11.77
CA PRO A 64 6.50 -5.84 -11.93
C PRO A 64 5.44 -6.16 -10.87
N MET A 65 4.93 -5.12 -10.23
CA MET A 65 3.84 -5.23 -9.26
C MET A 65 2.61 -4.54 -9.83
N GLU A 66 1.63 -5.33 -10.26
CA GLU A 66 0.40 -4.82 -10.82
C GLU A 66 -0.64 -4.62 -9.72
N LEU A 67 -1.02 -3.36 -9.46
CA LEU A 67 -2.02 -3.03 -8.47
C LEU A 67 -3.38 -3.59 -8.89
N ALA A 68 -4.07 -4.26 -7.98
CA ALA A 68 -5.45 -4.70 -8.16
C ALA A 68 -6.42 -3.77 -7.42
N GLY A 69 -6.11 -3.37 -6.19
CA GLY A 69 -6.99 -2.52 -5.38
C GLY A 69 -6.25 -1.72 -4.32
N PHE A 70 -6.82 -0.56 -3.99
CA PHE A 70 -6.32 0.32 -2.95
C PHE A 70 -7.47 0.92 -2.16
N GLN A 71 -7.40 0.82 -0.84
CA GLN A 71 -8.21 1.52 0.14
C GLN A 71 -7.30 1.95 1.28
N ALA A 72 -7.51 3.13 1.84
CA ALA A 72 -6.73 3.58 2.99
C ALA A 72 -7.60 4.15 4.11
N GLY A 73 -7.28 3.75 5.33
CA GLY A 73 -7.62 4.49 6.53
C GLY A 73 -6.38 5.22 7.01
N ILE A 74 -6.54 6.51 7.26
CA ILE A 74 -5.46 7.38 7.70
C ILE A 74 -5.90 8.00 9.01
N LEU A 75 -5.23 7.62 10.09
CA LEU A 75 -5.46 8.17 11.42
C LEU A 75 -4.67 9.47 11.54
N LEU A 76 -5.38 10.57 11.75
CA LEU A 76 -4.77 11.84 12.11
C LEU A 76 -4.29 11.79 13.56
N ASP A 77 -3.23 12.53 13.88
CA ASP A 77 -2.84 12.71 15.28
C ASP A 77 -4.03 13.28 16.08
N TYR A 78 -4.42 12.60 17.16
CA TYR A 78 -5.63 12.91 17.90
C TYR A 78 -5.54 14.29 18.57
N ASN A 79 -4.39 14.62 19.17
CA ASN A 79 -4.20 15.90 19.85
C ASN A 79 -4.25 17.06 18.85
N TRP A 80 -3.61 16.89 17.69
CA TRP A 80 -3.69 17.84 16.60
C TRP A 80 -5.12 17.96 16.07
N PHE A 81 -5.80 16.83 15.82
CA PHE A 81 -7.17 16.82 15.34
C PHE A 81 -8.11 17.57 16.30
N GLU A 82 -8.06 17.31 17.61
CA GLU A 82 -8.86 18.04 18.60
C GLU A 82 -8.58 19.56 18.60
N LEU A 83 -7.30 19.95 18.53
CA LEU A 83 -6.89 21.37 18.51
C LEU A 83 -7.35 22.12 17.25
N VAL A 84 -7.30 21.47 16.09
CA VAL A 84 -7.55 22.14 14.81
C VAL A 84 -8.97 21.95 14.28
N SER A 85 -9.63 20.86 14.66
CA SER A 85 -10.88 20.44 14.03
C SER A 85 -12.09 21.11 14.64
N ALA A 86 -12.18 21.23 15.97
CA ALA A 86 -13.41 21.60 16.71
C ALA A 86 -14.71 21.17 15.98
N ARG A 87 -14.64 19.97 15.34
CA ARG A 87 -15.65 19.22 14.56
C ARG A 87 -15.85 19.41 13.06
N ASN A 88 -15.13 20.26 12.31
CA ASN A 88 -15.33 20.30 10.84
C ASN A 88 -14.08 20.66 10.03
N ILE A 89 -13.18 19.69 9.84
CA ILE A 89 -12.20 19.73 8.74
C ILE A 89 -12.87 19.26 7.44
N GLU A 90 -12.49 19.86 6.31
CA GLU A 90 -12.91 19.38 5.00
C GLU A 90 -11.75 18.65 4.35
N VAL A 91 -12.02 17.45 3.81
CA VAL A 91 -11.01 16.67 3.09
C VAL A 91 -11.45 16.45 1.65
N THR A 92 -10.50 16.61 0.73
CA THR A 92 -10.74 16.41 -0.69
C THR A 92 -9.56 15.67 -1.32
N ILE A 93 -9.84 14.92 -2.39
CA ILE A 93 -8.80 14.39 -3.27
C ILE A 93 -8.59 15.43 -4.37
N LYS A 94 -7.35 15.88 -4.59
CA LYS A 94 -7.05 16.79 -5.70
C LYS A 94 -7.27 16.06 -7.02
N SER A 95 -8.20 16.54 -7.83
CA SER A 95 -8.45 15.99 -9.16
C SER A 95 -7.19 15.98 -10.04
N GLY A 96 -7.02 14.92 -10.83
CA GLY A 96 -5.85 14.73 -11.70
C GLY A 96 -4.52 14.49 -10.98
N SER A 97 -4.53 14.29 -9.65
CA SER A 97 -3.29 14.04 -8.90
C SER A 97 -2.79 12.60 -9.03
N SER A 98 -3.67 11.62 -9.18
CA SER A 98 -3.29 10.20 -9.28
C SER A 98 -2.44 9.91 -10.52
N ALA A 99 -1.44 9.05 -10.35
CA ALA A 99 -0.66 8.45 -11.44
C ALA A 99 -1.11 7.00 -11.74
N LEU A 100 -2.18 6.53 -11.09
CA LEU A 100 -2.79 5.23 -11.36
C LEU A 100 -3.65 5.29 -12.64
N ASN A 101 -3.99 4.11 -13.16
CA ASN A 101 -5.11 3.92 -14.07
C ASN A 101 -6.35 4.68 -13.52
N PRO A 102 -7.03 5.51 -14.33
CA PRO A 102 -8.24 6.24 -13.90
C PRO A 102 -9.31 5.37 -13.25
N GLU A 103 -9.45 4.10 -13.65
CA GLU A 103 -10.37 3.14 -13.05
C GLU A 103 -9.96 2.72 -11.62
N GLN A 104 -8.72 2.96 -11.22
CA GLN A 104 -8.17 2.66 -9.90
C GLN A 104 -7.91 3.89 -9.04
N ALA A 105 -7.86 5.08 -9.64
CA ALA A 105 -7.65 6.33 -8.92
C ALA A 105 -8.79 6.56 -7.91
N PRO A 106 -8.49 6.78 -6.61
CA PRO A 106 -9.54 7.03 -5.63
C PRO A 106 -10.32 8.31 -5.92
N GLU A 107 -11.64 8.27 -5.74
CA GLU A 107 -12.53 9.43 -5.95
C GLU A 107 -13.36 9.79 -4.72
N SER A 108 -13.50 8.85 -3.77
CA SER A 108 -14.30 9.07 -2.56
C SER A 108 -13.41 9.17 -1.34
N ILE A 109 -13.62 10.24 -0.57
CA ILE A 109 -12.92 10.54 0.65
C ILE A 109 -13.91 11.09 1.69
N SER A 110 -13.72 10.73 2.95
CA SER A 110 -14.51 11.25 4.07
C SER A 110 -13.67 11.31 5.33
N VAL A 111 -14.08 12.14 6.29
CA VAL A 111 -13.55 12.08 7.66
C VAL A 111 -14.61 11.50 8.56
N VAL A 112 -14.21 10.62 9.47
CA VAL A 112 -15.05 10.16 10.57
C VAL A 112 -14.37 10.42 11.90
N GLU A 113 -15.18 10.63 12.93
CA GLU A 113 -14.70 10.78 14.29
C GLU A 113 -14.08 9.45 14.80
N PRO A 114 -12.97 9.50 15.57
CA PRO A 114 -12.23 10.67 16.02
C PRO A 114 -11.00 10.99 15.15
N GLY A 115 -11.18 11.45 13.90
CA GLY A 115 -10.08 11.92 13.05
C GLY A 115 -9.51 10.88 12.08
N ILE A 116 -10.35 9.99 11.54
CA ILE A 116 -9.95 9.01 10.52
C ILE A 116 -10.37 9.53 9.15
N ILE A 117 -9.41 9.70 8.25
CA ILE A 117 -9.67 9.92 6.84
C ILE A 117 -9.84 8.56 6.17
N ARG A 118 -11.00 8.35 5.56
CA ARG A 118 -11.33 7.14 4.78
C ARG A 118 -11.23 7.46 3.30
N ILE A 119 -10.39 6.73 2.59
CA ILE A 119 -10.27 6.78 1.13
C ILE A 119 -10.79 5.46 0.59
N ALA A 120 -11.90 5.51 -0.15
CA ALA A 120 -12.57 4.31 -0.63
C ALA A 120 -11.90 3.75 -1.90
N ALA A 121 -11.94 2.42 -2.02
CA ALA A 121 -11.48 1.73 -3.21
C ALA A 121 -12.41 1.94 -4.40
N LYS A 122 -11.83 1.91 -5.60
CA LYS A 122 -12.56 1.60 -6.83
C LYS A 122 -12.52 0.10 -7.11
N ARG A 123 -13.37 -0.34 -8.04
CA ARG A 123 -13.40 -1.73 -8.49
C ARG A 123 -12.06 -2.08 -9.16
N PRO A 124 -11.51 -3.28 -8.90
CA PRO A 124 -10.32 -3.74 -9.62
C PRO A 124 -10.58 -3.80 -11.14
N PRO A 125 -9.64 -3.32 -11.99
CA PRO A 125 -9.84 -3.22 -13.44
C PRO A 125 -9.68 -4.55 -14.19
N GLY A 126 -9.33 -5.61 -13.47
CA GLY A 126 -8.98 -6.92 -14.03
C GLY A 126 -7.46 -7.08 -14.21
N PRO A 127 -6.95 -8.34 -14.18
CA PRO A 127 -5.54 -8.61 -14.45
C PRO A 127 -5.10 -8.08 -15.82
N GLY A 128 -3.88 -7.54 -15.91
CA GLY A 128 -3.33 -6.90 -17.10
C GLY A 128 -3.76 -5.45 -17.30
N ASN A 129 -4.76 -4.95 -16.56
CA ASN A 129 -5.27 -3.58 -16.67
C ASN A 129 -4.90 -2.71 -15.46
N GLY A 130 -4.29 -3.29 -14.44
CA GLY A 130 -3.84 -2.60 -13.24
C GLY A 130 -2.62 -1.73 -13.47
N SER A 131 -2.42 -0.79 -12.56
CA SER A 131 -1.27 0.11 -12.58
C SER A 131 -0.01 -0.63 -12.16
N ILE A 132 1.06 -0.53 -12.96
CA ILE A 132 2.37 -1.05 -12.54
C ILE A 132 3.00 -0.08 -11.53
N ILE A 133 3.30 -0.58 -10.34
CA ILE A 133 3.88 0.22 -9.27
C ILE A 133 5.37 0.45 -9.51
N SER A 134 5.74 1.72 -9.50
CA SER A 134 7.10 2.19 -9.75
C SER A 134 8.05 1.82 -8.61
N SER A 135 9.27 1.43 -9.00
CA SER A 135 10.43 1.29 -8.13
C SER A 135 11.36 2.51 -8.16
N LYS A 136 10.92 3.61 -8.80
CA LYS A 136 11.67 4.88 -8.90
C LYS A 136 11.06 5.95 -7.99
N SER A 137 11.91 6.83 -7.45
CA SER A 137 11.52 7.96 -6.58
C SER A 137 10.64 7.50 -5.41
N HIS A 138 9.72 8.33 -4.92
CA HIS A 138 8.73 7.96 -3.89
C HIS A 138 7.75 6.86 -4.34
N GLY A 139 7.79 6.41 -5.60
CA GLY A 139 6.91 5.40 -6.16
C GLY A 139 5.81 5.97 -7.06
N THR A 140 4.73 5.21 -7.25
CA THR A 140 3.54 5.62 -7.99
C THR A 140 2.59 6.37 -7.05
N ARG A 141 2.25 7.61 -7.40
CA ARG A 141 1.30 8.41 -6.60
C ARG A 141 -0.11 7.90 -6.75
N VAL A 142 -0.76 7.57 -5.64
CA VAL A 142 -2.15 7.13 -5.58
C VAL A 142 -3.09 8.32 -5.64
N CYS A 143 -2.87 9.34 -4.81
CA CYS A 143 -3.62 10.59 -4.83
C CYS A 143 -2.91 11.65 -4.00
N ARG A 144 -3.35 12.90 -4.17
CA ARG A 144 -3.09 14.00 -3.24
C ARG A 144 -4.32 14.25 -2.40
N VAL A 145 -4.18 14.21 -1.09
CA VAL A 145 -5.20 14.62 -0.14
C VAL A 145 -4.97 16.07 0.25
N ILE A 146 -6.03 16.86 0.28
CA ILE A 146 -6.03 18.23 0.77
C ILE A 146 -6.98 18.29 1.97
N ILE A 147 -6.46 18.73 3.11
CA ILE A 147 -7.25 19.06 4.30
C ILE A 147 -7.36 20.58 4.36
N THR A 148 -8.59 21.07 4.33
CA THR A 148 -8.92 22.47 4.55
C THR A 148 -9.40 22.65 5.99
N LEU A 149 -8.73 23.56 6.70
CA LEU A 149 -9.00 23.87 8.09
C LEU A 149 -9.91 25.09 8.17
N ARG A 150 -10.90 25.06 9.08
CA ARG A 150 -11.74 26.22 9.35
C ARG A 150 -11.03 27.28 10.20
N ASN A 151 -10.19 26.83 11.12
CA ASN A 151 -9.40 27.68 12.00
C ASN A 151 -7.96 27.85 11.50
N LEU A 152 -7.34 28.96 11.86
CA LEU A 152 -5.91 29.18 11.62
C LEU A 152 -5.11 28.29 12.55
N VAL A 153 -4.07 27.66 12.01
CA VAL A 153 -3.16 26.82 12.78
C VAL A 153 -1.74 27.37 12.62
N SER A 154 -1.13 27.74 13.74
CA SER A 154 0.22 28.33 13.79
C SER A 154 1.34 27.30 13.84
N VAL A 155 1.03 26.05 14.21
CA VAL A 155 2.01 24.96 14.32
C VAL A 155 1.44 23.71 13.66
N LEU A 156 2.16 23.20 12.68
CA LEU A 156 1.81 21.97 12.01
C LEU A 156 2.77 20.87 12.45
N PRO A 157 2.27 19.71 12.91
CA PRO A 157 3.13 18.61 13.28
C PRO A 157 3.87 18.08 12.04
N SER A 158 5.11 17.66 12.26
CA SER A 158 5.97 17.07 11.22
C SER A 158 5.42 15.75 10.66
N VAL A 159 4.55 15.06 11.41
CA VAL A 159 3.83 13.87 10.98
C VAL A 159 2.36 14.10 11.32
N LEU A 160 1.55 14.38 10.30
CA LEU A 160 0.14 14.71 10.48
C LEU A 160 -0.76 13.48 10.59
N ALA A 161 -0.30 12.34 10.08
CA ALA A 161 -1.11 11.15 9.94
C ALA A 161 -0.31 9.85 9.81
N GLY A 162 -0.93 8.72 10.15
CA GLY A 162 -0.41 7.37 9.93
C GLY A 162 -1.47 6.44 9.33
N PHE A 163 -1.04 5.41 8.62
CA PHE A 163 -1.97 4.39 8.10
C PHE A 163 -2.52 3.53 9.23
N THR A 164 -3.77 3.11 9.11
CA THR A 164 -4.35 2.02 9.91
C THR A 164 -3.92 0.67 9.36
N GLY A 165 -3.73 -0.32 10.22
CA GLY A 165 -3.37 -1.67 9.81
C GLY A 165 -4.52 -2.43 9.17
N SER A 166 -4.21 -3.47 8.40
CA SER A 166 -5.25 -4.29 7.73
C SER A 166 -6.19 -5.03 8.70
N ARG A 167 -5.80 -5.16 9.98
CA ARG A 167 -6.59 -5.81 11.03
C ARG A 167 -7.40 -4.82 11.89
N ASP A 168 -7.25 -3.52 11.69
CA ASP A 168 -7.94 -2.49 12.47
C ASP A 168 -9.36 -2.28 11.95
N SER A 169 -10.26 -3.22 12.24
CA SER A 169 -11.65 -3.18 11.78
C SER A 169 -12.44 -1.98 12.33
N THR A 170 -12.04 -1.47 13.49
CA THR A 170 -12.65 -0.29 14.12
C THR A 170 -12.21 1.03 13.50
N LEU A 171 -11.07 1.06 12.79
CA LEU A 171 -10.45 2.30 12.30
C LEU A 171 -10.48 2.45 10.76
N PHE A 172 -11.32 1.71 10.05
CA PHE A 172 -11.31 1.61 8.59
C PHE A 172 -9.95 1.11 8.07
N PRO A 173 -9.78 -0.20 7.83
CA PRO A 173 -8.46 -0.76 7.55
C PRO A 173 -7.91 -0.32 6.19
N THR A 174 -6.60 -0.07 6.14
CA THR A 174 -5.87 0.05 4.87
C THR A 174 -5.76 -1.33 4.22
N ARG A 175 -6.17 -1.40 2.94
CA ARG A 175 -6.18 -2.63 2.14
C ARG A 175 -5.56 -2.33 0.79
N ILE A 176 -4.51 -3.05 0.47
CA ILE A 176 -3.83 -2.97 -0.82
C ILE A 176 -3.76 -4.40 -1.35
N SER A 177 -4.00 -4.57 -2.64
CA SER A 177 -3.96 -5.88 -3.27
C SER A 177 -3.32 -5.79 -4.64
N PHE A 178 -2.68 -6.89 -5.05
CA PHE A 178 -1.95 -6.99 -6.31
C PHE A 178 -2.47 -8.17 -7.13
N TYR A 179 -2.32 -8.09 -8.45
CA TYR A 179 -2.53 -9.25 -9.31
C TYR A 179 -1.29 -10.15 -9.27
N THR A 180 -1.51 -11.42 -8.96
CA THR A 180 -0.54 -12.51 -9.19
C THR A 180 -1.20 -13.49 -10.15
N GLY A 181 -0.69 -13.52 -11.39
CA GLY A 181 -1.39 -14.12 -12.52
C GLY A 181 -2.79 -13.50 -12.67
N ASN A 182 -3.83 -14.34 -12.70
CA ASN A 182 -5.22 -13.90 -12.86
C ASN A 182 -5.96 -13.61 -11.56
N THR A 183 -5.26 -13.63 -10.41
CA THR A 183 -5.89 -13.55 -9.10
C THR A 183 -5.57 -12.24 -8.39
N ASN A 184 -6.61 -11.61 -7.82
CA ASN A 184 -6.45 -10.44 -6.95
C ASN A 184 -6.11 -10.92 -5.54
N GLN A 185 -4.90 -10.64 -5.08
CA GLN A 185 -4.40 -11.09 -3.79
C GLN A 185 -4.16 -9.92 -2.84
N PRO A 186 -4.76 -9.93 -1.64
CA PRO A 186 -4.56 -8.89 -0.65
C PRO A 186 -3.19 -8.98 0.01
N CYS A 187 -2.58 -7.83 0.23
CA CYS A 187 -1.39 -7.68 1.05
C CYS A 187 -1.74 -7.15 2.44
N ALA A 188 -1.13 -7.75 3.45
CA ALA A 188 -1.23 -7.27 4.82
C ALA A 188 -0.49 -5.93 4.94
N ILE A 189 -1.18 -4.92 5.43
CA ILE A 189 -0.62 -3.60 5.76
C ILE A 189 -0.38 -3.54 7.25
N ILE A 190 0.88 -3.30 7.60
CA ILE A 190 1.36 -3.19 8.97
C ILE A 190 2.11 -1.86 9.09
N PRO A 191 1.54 -0.87 9.79
CA PRO A 191 2.22 0.40 10.06
C PRO A 191 3.59 0.17 10.68
N GLY A 192 4.60 0.91 10.20
CA GLY A 192 6.00 0.76 10.61
C GLY A 192 6.77 -0.39 9.96
N ILE A 193 6.11 -1.29 9.23
CA ILE A 193 6.79 -2.35 8.45
C ILE A 193 6.70 -2.07 6.94
N ASN A 194 5.48 -1.86 6.44
CA ASN A 194 5.25 -1.56 5.03
C ASN A 194 4.31 -0.36 4.80
N ALA A 195 3.92 0.32 5.86
CA ALA A 195 3.15 1.56 5.84
C ALA A 195 3.90 2.64 6.63
N PHE A 196 4.23 3.75 5.98
CA PHE A 196 5.11 4.78 6.54
C PHE A 196 4.57 6.20 6.39
N THR A 197 5.04 7.08 7.26
CA THR A 197 4.90 8.53 7.09
C THR A 197 6.29 9.12 6.85
N GLY A 198 6.43 9.93 5.81
CA GLY A 198 7.71 10.34 5.24
C GLY A 198 8.25 9.33 4.23
N ASP A 199 9.53 9.46 3.89
CA ASP A 199 10.20 8.57 2.96
C ASP A 199 10.20 7.12 3.43
N PRO A 200 9.66 6.18 2.63
CA PRO A 200 9.77 4.79 2.97
C PRO A 200 11.27 4.40 2.97
N PRO A 201 11.71 3.53 3.90
CA PRO A 201 13.06 2.96 3.86
C PRO A 201 13.27 2.31 2.49
N LYS A 202 14.40 2.62 1.86
CA LYS A 202 14.81 2.04 0.57
C LYS A 202 15.22 0.59 0.75
#